data_AF-A0A8J1YCH1-F1
#
_entry.id   AF-A0A8J1YCH1-F1
#
_cell.length_a   1.000
_cell.length_b   1.000
_cell.length_c   1.000
_cell.angle_alpha   90.00
_cell.angle_beta   90.00
_cell.angle_gamma   90.00
#
_symmetry.space_group_name_H-M   'P 1'
#
loop_
_entity.id
_entity.type
_entity.pdbx_description
1 polymer ?
#
loop_
_entity_poly.entity_id
_entity_poly.type
_entity_poly.pdbx_seq_one_letter_code
_entity_poly.pdbx_strand_id
1 'polypeptide(L)'
;FFDGSVPNLAIADGDLLKTVLVKEFSNFQNRRKMPAVFGPIIDKMLTDLVDDEWKTTRNVMTQAFTSGKIKRMMESLNMYNNTLLEKMGERADADDMFEFKDLVGKCTLDIVAAIGFGIDAQVQNNPKSEFITHSAEFSQAGFFRVAAGISMSSSGYLKNSLFSKQDIYVLCPKDKEHTLRVIKFCVNIQKHI
;
A
#
# COMPACT_ATOMS: atom_id res chain seq x y z
N PHE A 1 15.37 -22.00 1.94
CA PHE A 1 16.53 -21.11 1.71
C PHE A 1 16.90 -20.44 3.03
N PHE A 2 18.06 -19.80 3.15
CA PHE A 2 18.48 -19.13 4.39
C PHE A 2 18.61 -17.63 4.16
N ASP A 3 18.26 -16.85 5.18
CA ASP A 3 18.53 -15.41 5.26
C ASP A 3 19.46 -15.18 6.47
N GLY A 4 20.76 -15.05 6.20
CA GLY A 4 21.79 -15.16 7.24
C GLY A 4 21.71 -16.51 7.95
N SER A 5 21.57 -16.49 9.28
CA SER A 5 21.39 -17.68 10.11
C SER A 5 19.93 -18.15 10.24
N VAL A 6 18.98 -17.43 9.63
CA VAL A 6 17.54 -17.71 9.76
C VAL A 6 17.07 -18.63 8.62
N PRO A 7 16.56 -19.84 8.92
CA PRO A 7 15.97 -20.70 7.91
C PRO A 7 14.63 -20.14 7.42
N ASN A 8 14.41 -20.19 6.11
CA ASN A 8 13.18 -19.77 5.46
C ASN A 8 12.62 -20.90 4.59
N LEU A 9 11.33 -21.17 4.74
CA LEU A 9 10.59 -22.14 3.95
C LEU A 9 9.56 -21.41 3.08
N ALA A 10 9.71 -21.53 1.76
CA ALA A 10 8.68 -21.08 0.82
C ALA A 10 7.71 -22.23 0.55
N ILE A 11 6.42 -21.98 0.78
CA ILE A 11 5.34 -22.94 0.55
C ILE A 11 4.51 -22.40 -0.62
N ALA A 12 4.39 -23.19 -1.69
CA ALA A 12 3.54 -22.88 -2.84
C ALA A 12 2.34 -23.83 -2.97
N ASP A 13 2.28 -24.86 -2.12
CA ASP A 13 1.17 -25.82 -2.10
C ASP A 13 -0.03 -25.25 -1.32
N GLY A 14 -1.23 -25.34 -1.92
CA GLY A 14 -2.44 -24.74 -1.38
C GLY A 14 -2.94 -25.40 -0.08
N ASP A 15 -2.80 -26.72 0.03
CA ASP A 15 -3.24 -27.47 1.21
C ASP A 15 -2.33 -27.20 2.41
N LEU A 16 -1.02 -27.10 2.17
CA LEU A 16 -0.05 -26.67 3.18
C LEU A 16 -0.28 -25.21 3.58
N LEU A 17 -0.54 -24.30 2.64
CA LEU A 17 -0.88 -22.91 2.96
C LEU A 17 -2.14 -22.81 3.83
N LYS A 18 -3.20 -23.56 3.49
CA LYS A 18 -4.42 -23.63 4.31
C LYS A 18 -4.14 -24.20 5.69
N THR A 19 -3.24 -25.17 5.78
CA THR A 19 -2.85 -25.76 7.07
C THR A 19 -2.14 -24.72 7.94
N VAL A 20 -1.14 -24.03 7.42
CA VAL A 20 -0.36 -23.01 8.17
C VAL A 20 -1.18 -21.77 8.51
N LEU A 21 -1.92 -21.21 7.54
CA LEU A 21 -2.59 -19.91 7.69
C LEU A 21 -3.98 -20.00 8.35
N VAL A 22 -4.59 -21.19 8.41
CA VAL A 22 -5.96 -21.36 8.90
C VAL A 22 -6.07 -22.46 9.95
N LYS A 23 -5.74 -23.72 9.60
CA LYS A 23 -6.00 -24.86 10.49
C LYS A 23 -5.13 -24.81 11.76
N GLU A 24 -3.84 -24.56 11.57
CA GLU A 24 -2.81 -24.55 12.61
C GLU A 24 -2.34 -23.11 12.91
N PHE A 25 -3.20 -22.11 12.68
CA PHE A 25 -2.83 -20.70 12.83
C PHE A 25 -2.27 -20.36 14.22
N SER A 26 -2.74 -21.03 15.27
CA SER A 26 -2.23 -20.87 16.64
C SER A 26 -0.72 -21.16 16.77
N ASN A 27 -0.17 -22.03 15.92
CA ASN A 27 1.26 -22.33 15.88
C ASN A 27 2.06 -21.31 15.04
N PHE A 28 1.41 -20.56 14.16
CA PHE A 28 2.02 -19.65 13.18
C PHE A 28 1.49 -18.21 13.27
N GLN A 29 1.08 -17.78 14.47
CA GLN A 29 0.41 -16.49 14.68
C GLN A 29 1.33 -15.28 14.46
N ASN A 30 2.62 -15.42 14.76
CA ASN A 30 3.57 -14.31 14.76
C ASN A 30 4.24 -14.12 13.40
N ARG A 31 4.37 -12.86 12.99
CA ARG A 31 5.10 -12.47 11.78
C ARG A 31 6.56 -12.21 12.11
N ARG A 32 7.41 -12.23 11.08
CA ARG A 32 8.78 -11.77 11.19
C ARG A 32 8.76 -10.28 11.54
N LYS A 33 9.34 -9.91 12.68
CA LYS A 33 9.44 -8.52 13.11
C LYS A 33 10.21 -7.68 12.11
N MET A 34 9.72 -6.49 11.86
CA MET A 34 10.46 -5.47 11.15
C MET A 34 11.74 -5.11 11.93
N PRO A 35 12.85 -4.83 11.24
CA PRO A 35 14.08 -4.39 11.89
C PRO A 35 13.83 -3.16 12.80
N ALA A 36 14.47 -3.12 13.97
CA ALA A 36 14.34 -1.99 14.91
C ALA A 36 14.77 -0.62 14.32
N VAL A 37 15.44 -0.62 13.17
CA VAL A 37 15.84 0.59 12.44
C VAL A 37 14.62 1.42 12.01
N PHE A 38 13.44 0.84 11.90
CA PHE A 38 12.22 1.54 11.56
C PHE A 38 11.62 2.41 12.71
N GLY A 39 12.19 2.32 13.92
CA GLY A 39 11.82 3.17 15.06
C GLY A 39 10.69 2.60 15.93
N PRO A 40 10.49 3.15 17.15
CA PRO A 40 9.66 2.54 18.19
C PRO A 40 8.15 2.52 17.86
N ILE A 41 7.71 3.33 16.90
CA ILE A 41 6.30 3.34 16.44
C ILE A 41 5.98 2.03 15.70
N ILE A 42 6.92 1.54 14.88
CA ILE A 42 6.72 0.35 14.05
C ILE A 42 6.59 -0.90 14.92
N ASP A 43 7.35 -0.99 16.00
CA ASP A 43 7.25 -2.09 16.99
C ASP A 43 5.86 -2.22 17.64
N LYS A 44 5.03 -1.16 17.57
CA LYS A 44 3.66 -1.13 18.08
C LYS A 44 2.59 -1.18 16.99
N MET A 45 2.97 -1.30 15.73
CA MET A 45 2.02 -1.55 14.65
C MET A 45 1.45 -2.97 14.73
N LEU A 46 0.19 -3.12 14.33
CA LEU A 46 -0.50 -4.42 14.32
C LEU A 46 0.24 -5.51 13.53
N THR A 47 1.11 -5.13 12.60
CA THR A 47 1.94 -6.04 11.80
C THR A 47 3.14 -6.61 12.55
N ASP A 48 3.60 -5.95 13.62
CA ASP A 48 4.80 -6.31 14.39
C ASP A 48 4.52 -6.76 15.82
N LEU A 49 3.30 -6.52 16.32
CA LEU A 49 2.82 -7.09 17.57
C LEU A 49 2.81 -8.63 17.52
N VAL A 50 3.01 -9.26 18.68
CA VAL A 50 3.05 -10.72 18.83
C VAL A 50 2.01 -11.20 19.83
N ASP A 51 1.61 -12.47 19.68
CA ASP A 51 0.80 -13.22 20.63
C ASP A 51 -0.48 -12.47 21.10
N ASP A 52 -0.69 -12.35 22.41
CA ASP A 52 -1.90 -11.76 22.99
C ASP A 52 -2.02 -10.25 22.74
N GLU A 53 -0.90 -9.52 22.62
CA GLU A 53 -0.90 -8.08 22.32
C GLU A 53 -1.43 -7.86 20.88
N TRP A 54 -0.99 -8.70 19.94
CA TRP A 54 -1.53 -8.72 18.58
C TRP A 54 -3.02 -9.08 18.57
N LYS A 55 -3.40 -10.15 19.27
CA LYS A 55 -4.79 -10.63 19.30
C LYS A 55 -5.74 -9.58 19.86
N THR A 56 -5.34 -8.93 20.95
CA THR A 56 -6.12 -7.87 21.60
C THR A 56 -6.28 -6.67 20.68
N THR A 57 -5.17 -6.17 20.11
CA THR A 57 -5.19 -5.02 19.21
C THR A 57 -5.98 -5.31 17.93
N ARG A 58 -5.84 -6.51 17.37
CA ARG A 58 -6.61 -6.95 16.19
C ARG A 58 -8.10 -6.96 16.46
N ASN A 59 -8.52 -7.45 17.63
CA ASN A 59 -9.93 -7.51 18.00
C ASN A 59 -10.55 -6.11 18.08
N VAL A 60 -9.82 -5.15 18.65
CA VAL A 60 -10.24 -3.74 18.69
C VAL A 60 -10.33 -3.15 17.28
N MET A 61 -9.28 -3.29 16.47
CA MET A 61 -9.23 -2.75 15.11
C MET A 61 -10.30 -3.34 14.19
N THR A 62 -10.61 -4.64 14.33
CA THR A 62 -11.63 -5.33 13.52
C THR A 62 -13.01 -4.68 13.67
N GLN A 63 -13.31 -4.10 14.84
CA GLN A 63 -14.58 -3.39 15.06
C GLN A 63 -14.72 -2.12 14.21
N ALA A 64 -13.63 -1.55 13.68
CA ALA A 64 -13.68 -0.40 12.77
C ALA A 64 -14.10 -0.81 11.34
N PHE A 65 -13.91 -2.07 10.96
CA PHE A 65 -14.11 -2.58 9.59
C PHE A 65 -15.31 -3.53 9.46
N THR A 66 -16.37 -3.31 10.23
CA THR A 66 -17.62 -4.07 10.04
C THR A 66 -18.30 -3.67 8.73
N SER A 67 -19.09 -4.56 8.14
CA SER A 67 -19.78 -4.29 6.87
C SER A 67 -20.64 -3.01 6.92
N GLY A 68 -21.26 -2.72 8.07
CA GLY A 68 -22.04 -1.49 8.27
C GLY A 68 -21.18 -0.23 8.29
N LYS A 69 -19.99 -0.26 8.89
CA LYS A 69 -19.05 0.87 8.89
C LYS A 69 -18.42 1.07 7.52
N ILE A 70 -18.01 -0.01 6.85
CA ILE A 70 -17.50 0.03 5.47
C ILE A 70 -18.56 0.64 4.54
N LYS A 71 -19.83 0.23 4.66
CA LYS A 71 -20.91 0.79 3.85
C LYS A 71 -21.06 2.31 4.02
N ARG A 72 -20.87 2.84 5.24
CA ARG A 72 -20.89 4.30 5.49
C ARG A 72 -19.67 5.01 4.88
N MET A 73 -18.51 4.36 4.88
CA MET A 73 -17.29 4.89 4.27
C MET A 73 -17.37 4.96 2.73
N MET A 74 -18.23 4.14 2.10
CA MET A 74 -18.37 4.11 0.63
C MET A 74 -18.74 5.46 0.02
N GLU A 75 -19.51 6.29 0.72
CA GLU A 75 -19.88 7.63 0.23
C GLU A 75 -18.63 8.51 0.07
N SER A 76 -17.76 8.55 1.08
CA SER A 76 -16.48 9.26 1.02
C SER A 76 -15.54 8.67 -0.05
N LEU A 77 -15.47 7.34 -0.16
CA LEU A 77 -14.68 6.67 -1.20
C LEU A 77 -15.10 7.10 -2.60
N ASN A 78 -16.41 7.11 -2.87
CA ASN A 78 -16.95 7.50 -4.17
C ASN A 78 -16.66 8.96 -4.50
N MET A 79 -16.72 9.86 -3.51
CA MET A 79 -16.36 11.26 -3.72
C MET A 79 -14.91 11.41 -4.21
N TYR A 80 -13.94 10.80 -3.52
CA TYR A 80 -12.53 10.89 -3.92
C TYR A 80 -12.24 10.15 -5.24
N ASN A 81 -12.95 9.06 -5.51
CA ASN A 81 -12.86 8.34 -6.79
C ASN A 81 -13.43 9.17 -7.95
N ASN A 82 -14.51 9.94 -7.74
CA ASN A 82 -15.05 10.82 -8.77
C ASN A 82 -14.02 11.90 -9.15
N THR A 83 -13.34 12.51 -8.17
CA THR A 83 -12.23 13.45 -8.41
C THR A 83 -11.10 12.81 -9.21
N LEU A 84 -10.76 11.55 -8.89
CA LEU A 84 -9.74 10.80 -9.63
C LEU A 84 -10.13 10.61 -11.10
N LEU A 85 -11.39 10.25 -11.35
CA LEU A 85 -11.92 10.00 -12.69
C LEU A 85 -12.04 11.27 -13.52
N GLU A 86 -12.42 12.39 -12.89
CA GLU A 86 -12.42 13.70 -13.52
C GLU A 86 -11.01 14.06 -14.02
N LYS A 87 -10.00 13.95 -13.16
CA LYS A 87 -8.59 14.19 -13.52
C LYS A 87 -8.08 13.24 -14.60
N MET A 88 -8.48 11.97 -14.55
CA MET A 88 -8.15 11.02 -15.63
C MET A 88 -8.82 11.39 -16.95
N GLY A 89 -10.07 11.87 -16.91
CA GLY A 89 -10.82 12.37 -18.06
C GLY A 89 -10.14 13.58 -18.69
N GLU A 90 -9.79 14.58 -17.90
CA GLU A 90 -9.07 15.78 -18.35
C GLU A 90 -7.76 15.43 -19.07
N ARG A 91 -6.98 14.49 -18.50
CA ARG A 91 -5.72 14.03 -19.11
C ARG A 91 -5.97 13.23 -20.40
N ALA A 92 -7.02 12.43 -20.42
CA ALA A 92 -7.42 11.65 -21.58
C ALA A 92 -7.88 12.55 -22.74
N ASP A 93 -8.62 13.61 -22.45
CA ASP A 93 -9.09 14.58 -23.44
C ASP A 93 -7.96 15.49 -23.93
N ALA A 94 -6.99 15.80 -23.07
CA ALA A 94 -5.75 16.50 -23.43
C ALA A 94 -4.74 15.62 -24.20
N ASP A 95 -5.02 14.32 -24.37
CA ASP A 95 -4.13 13.33 -24.98
C ASP A 95 -2.73 13.30 -24.31
N ASP A 96 -2.71 13.55 -22.99
CA ASP A 96 -1.51 13.73 -22.16
C ASP A 96 -1.11 12.41 -21.48
N MET A 97 0.20 12.15 -21.42
CA MET A 97 0.73 10.98 -20.71
C MET A 97 0.96 11.33 -19.24
N PHE A 98 0.47 10.49 -18.34
CA PHE A 98 0.61 10.69 -16.90
C PHE A 98 1.01 9.39 -16.18
N GLU A 99 1.60 9.54 -15.00
CA GLU A 99 1.91 8.42 -14.13
C GLU A 99 0.65 7.99 -13.36
N PHE A 100 0.09 6.83 -13.71
CA PHE A 100 -1.12 6.30 -13.07
C PHE A 100 -0.95 6.09 -11.56
N LYS A 101 0.23 5.63 -11.14
CA LYS A 101 0.57 5.42 -9.73
C LYS A 101 0.51 6.71 -8.91
N ASP A 102 0.89 7.85 -9.50
CA ASP A 102 0.82 9.14 -8.83
C ASP A 102 -0.64 9.56 -8.58
N LEU A 103 -1.51 9.47 -9.61
CA LEU A 103 -2.92 9.82 -9.46
C LEU A 103 -3.66 8.91 -8.44
N VAL A 104 -3.50 7.60 -8.58
CA VAL A 104 -4.13 6.64 -7.64
C VAL A 104 -3.53 6.76 -6.25
N GLY A 105 -2.21 7.02 -6.15
CA GLY A 105 -1.54 7.26 -4.88
C GLY A 105 -2.13 8.47 -4.15
N LYS A 106 -2.34 9.59 -4.85
CA LYS A 106 -2.98 10.79 -4.29
C LYS A 106 -4.42 10.53 -3.85
N CYS A 107 -5.21 9.83 -4.65
CA CYS A 107 -6.56 9.42 -4.27
C CYS A 107 -6.58 8.54 -3.02
N THR A 108 -5.66 7.56 -2.94
CA THR A 108 -5.53 6.68 -1.78
C THR A 108 -5.16 7.46 -0.52
N LEU A 109 -4.27 8.44 -0.62
CA LEU A 109 -3.89 9.30 0.49
C LEU A 109 -5.06 10.16 0.99
N ASP A 110 -5.85 10.74 0.09
CA ASP A 110 -7.07 11.49 0.47
C ASP A 110 -8.08 10.61 1.19
N ILE A 111 -8.30 9.39 0.68
CA ILE A 111 -9.19 8.40 1.30
C ILE A 111 -8.71 8.03 2.71
N VAL A 112 -7.40 7.79 2.89
CA VAL A 112 -6.83 7.45 4.20
C VAL A 112 -6.88 8.64 5.15
N ALA A 113 -6.60 9.86 4.68
CA ALA A 113 -6.72 11.08 5.46
C ALA A 113 -8.15 11.26 5.98
N ALA A 114 -9.14 11.13 5.10
CA ALA A 114 -10.54 11.36 5.43
C ALA A 114 -11.12 10.26 6.33
N ILE A 115 -10.95 8.98 5.96
CA ILE A 115 -11.56 7.87 6.69
C ILE A 115 -10.78 7.54 7.96
N GLY A 116 -9.46 7.54 7.87
CA GLY A 116 -8.58 7.15 8.98
C GLY A 116 -8.42 8.26 10.02
N PHE A 117 -8.32 9.52 9.57
CA PHE A 117 -7.98 10.65 10.44
C PHE A 117 -9.07 11.73 10.50
N GLY A 118 -10.12 11.65 9.68
CA GLY A 118 -11.14 12.70 9.61
C GLY A 118 -10.62 14.00 8.97
N ILE A 119 -9.53 13.93 8.22
CA ILE A 119 -8.85 15.10 7.62
C ILE A 119 -9.17 15.16 6.13
N ASP A 120 -9.71 16.28 5.67
CA ASP A 120 -9.81 16.56 4.24
C ASP A 120 -8.49 17.16 3.72
N ALA A 121 -7.58 16.29 3.30
CA ALA A 121 -6.22 16.68 2.93
C ALA A 121 -6.08 17.29 1.53
N GLN A 122 -7.11 17.12 0.68
CA GLN A 122 -7.19 17.61 -0.70
C GLN A 122 -5.91 17.35 -1.53
N VAL A 123 -5.24 16.23 -1.29
CA VAL A 123 -3.96 15.82 -1.89
C VAL A 123 -4.06 15.71 -3.41
N GLN A 124 -5.20 15.23 -3.93
CA GLN A 124 -5.42 15.16 -5.37
C GLN A 124 -5.41 16.55 -6.04
N ASN A 125 -5.82 17.60 -5.33
CA ASN A 125 -5.92 18.98 -5.83
C ASN A 125 -4.74 19.85 -5.41
N ASN A 126 -4.06 19.51 -4.32
CA ASN A 126 -2.96 20.26 -3.75
C ASN A 126 -1.69 19.40 -3.67
N PRO A 127 -0.78 19.51 -4.67
CA PRO A 127 0.48 18.77 -4.67
C PRO A 127 1.46 19.18 -3.55
N LYS A 128 1.15 20.22 -2.77
CA LYS A 128 1.91 20.67 -1.59
C LYS A 128 1.17 20.42 -0.28
N SER A 129 0.18 19.53 -0.27
CA SER A 129 -0.52 19.16 0.97
C SER A 129 0.49 18.67 2.03
N GLU A 130 0.40 19.17 3.26
CA GLU A 130 1.27 18.73 4.36
C GLU A 130 1.14 17.22 4.59
N PHE A 131 -0.05 16.66 4.33
CA PHE A 131 -0.31 15.23 4.45
C PHE A 131 0.53 14.39 3.47
N ILE A 132 0.71 14.83 2.22
CA ILE A 132 1.54 14.09 1.26
C ILE A 132 3.02 14.15 1.64
N THR A 133 3.49 15.30 2.16
CA THR A 133 4.87 15.49 2.61
C THR A 133 5.19 14.57 3.79
N HIS A 134 4.38 14.61 4.84
CA HIS A 134 4.59 13.77 6.02
C HIS A 134 4.39 12.27 5.72
N SER A 135 3.46 11.92 4.83
CA SER A 135 3.28 10.54 4.38
C SER A 135 4.50 10.03 3.61
N ALA A 136 5.10 10.87 2.77
CA ALA A 136 6.32 10.53 2.04
C ALA A 136 7.52 10.37 2.98
N GLU A 137 7.65 11.24 4.00
CA GLU A 137 8.67 11.13 5.05
C GLU A 137 8.53 9.83 5.84
N PHE A 138 7.32 9.49 6.29
CA PHE A 138 7.03 8.22 6.97
C PHE A 138 7.45 7.00 6.13
N SER A 139 7.13 7.03 4.83
CA SER A 139 7.50 5.95 3.90
C SER A 139 9.01 5.87 3.64
N GLN A 140 9.70 7.01 3.55
CA GLN A 140 11.15 7.05 3.28
C GLN A 140 12.01 6.74 4.51
N ALA A 141 11.55 7.14 5.69
CA ALA A 141 12.24 6.88 6.96
C ALA A 141 12.47 5.38 7.19
N GLY A 142 11.60 4.52 6.68
CA GLY A 142 11.79 3.08 6.71
C GLY A 142 12.80 2.54 5.69
N PHE A 143 12.74 3.04 4.45
CA PHE A 143 13.54 2.51 3.34
C PHE A 143 15.04 2.84 3.44
N PHE A 144 15.39 4.10 3.75
CA PHE A 144 16.78 4.52 3.87
C PHE A 144 17.51 3.86 5.05
N ARG A 145 16.77 3.57 6.12
CA ARG A 145 17.28 2.93 7.34
C ARG A 145 17.58 1.45 7.15
N VAL A 146 16.79 0.73 6.36
CA VAL A 146 17.09 -0.65 5.94
C VAL A 146 18.31 -0.72 5.04
N ALA A 147 18.43 0.19 4.06
CA ALA A 147 19.58 0.23 3.16
C ALA A 147 20.90 0.49 3.92
N ALA A 148 20.89 1.38 4.92
CA ALA A 148 22.04 1.64 5.78
C ALA A 148 22.41 0.41 6.67
N GLY A 149 21.42 -0.32 7.18
CA GLY A 149 21.65 -1.54 7.97
C GLY A 149 22.25 -2.71 7.16
N ILE A 150 21.84 -2.87 5.89
CA ILE A 150 22.41 -3.86 4.96
C ILE A 150 23.85 -3.47 4.57
N SER A 151 24.14 -2.17 4.42
CA SER A 151 25.49 -1.68 4.11
C SER A 151 26.50 -1.92 5.24
N MET A 152 26.06 -2.02 6.50
CA MET A 152 26.95 -2.29 7.64
C MET A 152 27.22 -3.80 7.86
N SER A 153 26.41 -4.68 7.29
CA SER A 153 26.50 -6.13 7.49
C SER A 153 27.15 -6.89 6.33
N SER A 154 27.45 -6.21 5.21
CA SER A 154 28.08 -6.83 4.04
C SER A 154 29.18 -5.93 3.45
N SER A 155 30.35 -5.89 4.12
CA SER A 155 31.59 -5.66 3.39
C SER A 155 31.85 -6.85 2.48
N GLY A 156 31.49 -6.70 1.21
CA GLY A 156 31.80 -7.65 0.14
C GLY A 156 30.60 -8.49 -0.27
N TYR A 157 30.29 -8.45 -1.57
CA TYR A 157 29.32 -9.29 -2.28
C TYR A 157 27.85 -8.91 -2.12
N LEU A 158 27.47 -7.81 -2.77
CA LEU A 158 26.35 -7.71 -3.73
C LEU A 158 26.11 -6.23 -4.02
N LYS A 159 27.05 -5.61 -4.76
CA LYS A 159 26.73 -4.36 -5.46
C LYS A 159 25.98 -4.73 -6.74
N ASN A 160 24.82 -4.10 -6.86
CA ASN A 160 23.97 -3.95 -8.04
C ASN A 160 22.98 -5.09 -8.35
N SER A 161 21.77 -4.62 -8.72
CA SER A 161 20.76 -5.30 -9.55
C SER A 161 19.56 -5.97 -8.88
N LEU A 162 18.92 -5.36 -7.87
CA LEU A 162 17.60 -5.88 -7.45
C LEU A 162 16.46 -4.89 -7.27
N PHE A 163 16.71 -3.58 -7.21
CA PHE A 163 15.61 -2.60 -7.27
C PHE A 163 16.04 -1.35 -8.05
N SER A 164 16.12 -1.49 -9.38
CA SER A 164 15.55 -0.45 -10.25
C SER A 164 14.15 -0.19 -9.71
N LYS A 165 13.70 1.08 -9.72
CA LYS A 165 12.29 1.44 -9.61
C LYS A 165 11.47 0.28 -10.16
N GLN A 166 10.78 -0.46 -9.30
CA GLN A 166 9.70 -1.29 -9.78
C GLN A 166 8.67 -0.28 -10.21
N ASP A 167 8.84 0.14 -11.47
CA ASP A 167 7.84 0.70 -12.32
C ASP A 167 6.71 -0.32 -12.27
N ILE A 168 5.84 -0.17 -11.27
CA ILE A 168 4.51 -0.77 -11.29
C ILE A 168 3.82 -0.02 -12.41
N TYR A 169 4.07 -0.59 -13.59
CA TYR A 169 3.52 -0.39 -14.89
C TYR A 169 2.70 0.90 -15.02
N VAL A 170 3.34 1.90 -15.61
CA VAL A 170 2.73 2.68 -16.69
C VAL A 170 1.71 1.77 -17.37
N LEU A 171 0.42 2.14 -17.36
CA LEU A 171 -0.55 1.51 -18.26
C LEU A 171 0.09 1.60 -19.65
N CYS A 172 0.51 0.44 -20.15
CA CYS A 172 1.57 0.23 -21.13
C CYS A 172 1.76 1.41 -22.12
N PRO A 173 2.94 2.07 -22.18
CA PRO A 173 3.19 3.16 -23.13
C PRO A 173 3.25 2.66 -24.59
N LYS A 174 3.09 1.36 -24.85
CA LYS A 174 3.06 0.79 -26.21
C LYS A 174 1.71 0.96 -26.91
N ASP A 175 0.63 1.22 -26.19
CA ASP A 175 -0.67 1.46 -26.82
C ASP A 175 -1.46 2.52 -26.03
N LYS A 176 -1.16 3.78 -26.36
CA LYS A 176 -1.87 4.97 -25.84
C LYS A 176 -3.39 4.81 -26.00
N GLU A 177 -3.85 4.23 -27.11
CA GLU A 177 -5.27 4.02 -27.33
C GLU A 177 -5.87 2.99 -26.37
N HIS A 178 -5.17 1.88 -26.10
CA HIS A 178 -5.66 0.86 -25.16
C HIS A 178 -5.85 1.43 -23.75
N THR A 179 -4.86 2.16 -23.25
CA THR A 179 -4.91 2.81 -21.94
C THR A 179 -6.06 3.81 -21.85
N LEU A 180 -6.22 4.66 -22.86
CA LEU A 180 -7.33 5.62 -22.93
C LEU A 180 -8.68 4.92 -23.05
N ARG A 181 -8.78 3.78 -23.77
CA ARG A 181 -10.01 2.98 -23.86
C ARG A 181 -10.40 2.37 -22.52
N VAL A 182 -9.45 1.83 -21.75
CA VAL A 182 -9.73 1.26 -20.42
C VAL A 182 -10.17 2.36 -19.46
N ILE A 183 -9.50 3.53 -19.47
CA ILE A 183 -9.92 4.68 -18.65
C ILE A 183 -11.33 5.13 -19.05
N LYS A 184 -11.59 5.33 -20.35
CA LYS A 184 -12.93 5.70 -20.84
C LYS A 184 -13.97 4.65 -20.49
N PHE A 185 -13.64 3.36 -20.54
CA PHE A 185 -14.53 2.27 -20.11
C PHE A 185 -14.84 2.34 -18.62
N CYS A 186 -13.85 2.51 -17.75
CA CYS A 186 -14.03 2.66 -16.31
C CYS A 186 -14.90 3.89 -15.98
N VAL A 187 -14.62 5.03 -16.61
CA VAL A 187 -15.41 6.26 -16.46
C VAL A 187 -16.86 6.05 -16.94
N ASN A 188 -17.06 5.32 -18.03
CA ASN A 188 -18.40 5.14 -18.63
C ASN A 188 -19.25 4.11 -17.88
N ILE A 189 -18.67 3.04 -17.32
CA ILE A 189 -19.39 2.10 -16.44
C ILE A 189 -20.01 2.85 -15.25
N GLN A 190 -19.27 3.80 -14.68
CA GLN A 190 -19.73 4.52 -13.51
C GLN A 190 -20.86 5.53 -13.80
N LYS A 191 -21.11 5.87 -15.07
CA LYS A 191 -22.27 6.69 -15.48
C LYS A 191 -23.57 5.86 -15.60
N HIS A 192 -23.47 4.53 -15.53
CA HIS A 192 -24.57 3.59 -15.72
C HIS A 192 -24.87 2.72 -14.49
N ILE A 193 -24.18 2.94 -13.38
CA ILE A 193 -24.46 2.38 -12.05
C ILE A 193 -25.02 3.50 -11.17
#